data_AF-A0A2W4S9X9-F1
#
_entry.id   AF-A0A2W4S9X9-F1
#
_cell.length_a   1.000
_cell.length_b   1.000
_cell.length_c   1.000
_cell.angle_alpha   90.00
_cell.angle_beta   90.00
_cell.angle_gamma   90.00
#
_symmetry.space_group_name_H-M   'P 1'
#
loop_
_entity.id
_entity.type
_entity.pdbx_description
1 polymer ?
#
loop_
_entity_poly.entity_id
_entity_poly.type
_entity_poly.pdbx_seq_one_letter_code
_entity_poly.pdbx_strand_id
1 'polypeptide(L)'
;MILLPAHSGIRYLVLLAGLVVALYAAVGLFGRKPYDRGGRITLQVFVGLLDVQLLLGLLLVFSRPFYPALTGHIVMMVLAVATAHVASTINRRRPPERKSWGLQLGAALLALFFIVGGILAIGRPIL
;
A
#
# COMPACT_ATOMS: atom_id res chain seq x y z
N MET A 1 11.57 19.63 11.14
CA MET A 1 11.00 18.88 12.28
C MET A 1 9.62 18.26 12.03
N ILE A 2 8.94 18.54 10.91
CA ILE A 2 7.58 18.05 10.61
C ILE A 2 7.54 16.68 9.90
N LEU A 3 8.66 16.28 9.27
CA LEU A 3 8.71 15.13 8.36
C LEU A 3 8.48 13.77 9.04
N LEU A 4 9.03 13.56 10.25
CA LEU A 4 8.85 12.30 10.98
C LEU A 4 7.41 12.13 11.50
N PRO A 5 6.78 13.13 12.16
CA PRO A 5 5.37 13.04 12.51
C PRO A 5 4.46 12.81 11.29
N ALA A 6 4.73 13.48 10.16
CA ALA A 6 3.98 13.29 8.94
C ALA A 6 4.09 11.85 8.41
N HIS A 7 5.30 11.31 8.26
CA HIS A 7 5.51 9.93 7.82
C HIS A 7 4.89 8.91 8.79
N SER A 8 4.99 9.16 10.10
CA SER A 8 4.40 8.29 11.11
C SER A 8 2.87 8.34 11.09
N GLY A 9 2.27 9.50 10.83
CA GLY A 9 0.82 9.67 10.74
C GLY A 9 0.22 9.06 9.47
N ILE A 10 0.84 9.32 8.31
CA ILE A 10 0.36 8.82 7.02
C ILE A 10 0.37 7.28 6.96
N ARG A 11 1.28 6.62 7.69
CA ARG A 11 1.27 5.16 7.86
C ARG A 11 -0.10 4.61 8.24
N TYR A 12 -0.83 5.27 9.14
CA TYR A 12 -2.16 4.82 9.56
C TYR A 12 -3.20 4.98 8.44
N LEU A 13 -3.09 6.05 7.65
CA LEU A 13 -3.94 6.24 6.47
C LEU A 13 -3.65 5.18 5.39
N VAL A 14 -2.38 4.82 5.20
CA VAL A 14 -1.97 3.74 4.28
C VAL A 14 -2.54 2.40 4.73
N LEU A 15 -2.42 2.06 6.01
CA LEU A 15 -2.97 0.82 6.57
C LEU A 15 -4.49 0.77 6.42
N LEU A 16 -5.19 1.86 6.75
CA LEU A 16 -6.63 1.97 6.60
C LEU A 16 -7.05 1.84 5.13
N ALA A 17 -6.39 2.55 4.21
CA ALA A 17 -6.69 2.48 2.79
C ALA A 17 -6.44 1.08 2.23
N GLY A 18 -5.35 0.41 2.62
CA GLY A 18 -5.07 -0.97 2.23
C GLY A 18 -6.16 -1.93 2.74
N LEU A 19 -6.61 -1.77 3.98
CA LEU A 19 -7.72 -2.54 4.54
C LEU A 19 -9.02 -2.30 3.76
N VAL A 20 -9.35 -1.04 3.44
CA VAL A 20 -10.52 -0.69 2.62
C VAL A 20 -10.45 -1.34 1.24
N VAL A 21 -9.29 -1.31 0.58
CA VAL A 21 -9.09 -1.98 -0.72
C VAL A 21 -9.32 -3.48 -0.60
N ALA A 22 -8.77 -4.12 0.42
CA ALA A 22 -8.93 -5.56 0.65
C ALA A 22 -10.40 -5.91 0.90
N LEU A 23 -11.09 -5.19 1.79
CA LEU A 23 -12.50 -5.44 2.10
C LEU A 23 -13.40 -5.19 0.89
N TYR A 24 -13.20 -4.08 0.16
CA TYR A 24 -14.00 -3.77 -1.04
C TYR A 24 -13.80 -4.82 -2.13
N ALA A 25 -12.55 -5.23 -2.37
CA ALA A 25 -12.23 -6.25 -3.35
C ALA A 25 -12.76 -7.63 -2.95
N ALA A 26 -12.75 -7.98 -1.66
CA ALA A 26 -13.35 -9.20 -1.15
C ALA A 26 -14.86 -9.21 -1.38
N VAL A 27 -15.57 -8.12 -1.05
CA VAL A 27 -17.01 -7.98 -1.31
C VAL A 27 -17.33 -8.09 -2.80
N GLY A 28 -16.52 -7.46 -3.66
CA GLY A 28 -16.66 -7.57 -5.11
C GLY A 28 -16.43 -9.00 -5.63
N LEU A 29 -15.38 -9.66 -5.15
CA LEU A 29 -15.00 -11.02 -5.55
C LEU A 29 -16.03 -12.07 -5.12
N PHE A 30 -16.36 -12.11 -3.83
CA PHE A 30 -17.29 -13.11 -3.28
C PHE A 30 -18.74 -12.83 -3.69
N GLY A 31 -19.10 -11.56 -3.86
CA GLY A 31 -20.39 -11.16 -4.42
C GLY A 31 -20.51 -11.33 -5.94
N ARG A 32 -19.47 -11.83 -6.61
CA ARG A 32 -19.40 -11.98 -8.09
C ARG A 32 -19.81 -10.71 -8.84
N LYS A 33 -19.52 -9.55 -8.28
CA LYS A 33 -19.90 -8.25 -8.85
C LYS A 33 -18.96 -7.90 -10.00
N PRO A 34 -19.45 -7.25 -11.08
CA PRO A 34 -18.57 -6.69 -12.08
C PRO A 34 -17.62 -5.66 -11.45
N TYR A 35 -16.41 -5.55 -12.00
CA TYR A 35 -15.45 -4.57 -11.52
C TYR A 35 -15.94 -3.15 -11.79
N ASP A 36 -16.03 -2.35 -10.75
CA ASP A 36 -16.71 -1.05 -10.79
C ASP A 36 -15.76 0.14 -10.61
N ARG A 37 -16.35 1.34 -10.55
CA ARG A 37 -15.60 2.57 -10.32
C ARG A 37 -15.03 2.64 -8.90
N GLY A 38 -15.75 2.13 -7.90
CA GLY A 38 -15.33 2.14 -6.50
C GLY A 38 -14.06 1.32 -6.27
N GLY A 39 -13.97 0.13 -6.85
CA GLY A 39 -12.76 -0.70 -6.81
C GLY A 39 -11.53 -0.01 -7.39
N ARG A 40 -11.72 0.70 -8.52
CA ARG A 40 -10.66 1.51 -9.12
C ARG A 40 -10.21 2.65 -8.21
N ILE A 41 -11.15 3.42 -7.69
CA ILE A 41 -10.85 4.60 -6.86
C ILE A 41 -10.13 4.19 -5.58
N THR A 42 -10.63 3.16 -4.88
CA THR A 42 -10.02 2.67 -3.65
C THR A 42 -8.56 2.24 -3.88
N LEU A 43 -8.29 1.46 -4.95
CA LEU A 43 -6.93 1.06 -5.29
C LEU A 43 -6.03 2.25 -5.66
N GLN A 44 -6.55 3.22 -6.41
CA GLN A 44 -5.79 4.43 -6.77
C GLN A 44 -5.46 5.30 -5.56
N VAL A 45 -6.39 5.46 -4.62
CA VAL A 45 -6.17 6.19 -3.36
C VAL A 45 -5.09 5.49 -2.53
N PHE A 46 -5.16 4.17 -2.39
CA PHE A 46 -4.15 3.40 -1.67
C PHE A 46 -2.75 3.55 -2.28
N VAL A 47 -2.64 3.45 -3.61
CA VAL A 47 -1.38 3.68 -4.33
C VAL A 47 -0.85 5.09 -4.10
N GLY A 48 -1.71 6.12 -4.22
CA GLY A 48 -1.30 7.50 -3.98
C GLY A 48 -0.81 7.75 -2.55
N LEU A 49 -1.46 7.16 -1.55
CA LEU A 49 -1.01 7.23 -0.15
C LEU A 49 0.33 6.52 0.06
N LEU A 50 0.54 5.36 -0.59
CA LEU A 50 1.83 4.67 -0.58
C LEU A 50 2.94 5.53 -1.21
N ASP A 51 2.66 6.22 -2.32
CA ASP A 51 3.62 7.11 -2.98
C ASP A 51 4.00 8.28 -2.07
N VAL A 52 3.02 8.91 -1.40
CA VAL A 52 3.30 9.97 -0.41
C VAL A 52 4.11 9.42 0.76
N GLN A 53 3.76 8.26 1.30
CA GLN A 53 4.49 7.63 2.40
C GLN A 53 5.95 7.34 2.01
N LEU A 54 6.17 6.79 0.81
CA LEU A 54 7.50 6.50 0.28
C LEU A 54 8.31 7.79 0.10
N LEU A 55 7.71 8.84 -0.47
CA LEU A 55 8.38 10.14 -0.64
C LEU A 55 8.84 10.72 0.70
N LEU A 56 7.97 10.71 1.71
CA LEU A 56 8.34 11.14 3.07
C LEU A 56 9.44 10.26 3.67
N GLY A 57 9.39 8.94 3.43
CA GLY A 57 10.41 8.00 3.88
C GLY A 57 11.77 8.27 3.24
N LEU A 58 11.79 8.53 1.94
CA LEU A 58 13.00 8.89 1.20
C LEU A 58 13.61 10.18 1.72
N LEU A 59 12.80 11.22 1.95
CA LEU A 59 13.27 12.47 2.56
C LEU A 59 13.84 12.23 3.98
N LEU A 60 13.29 11.29 4.75
CA LEU A 60 13.80 10.94 6.09
C LEU A 60 15.16 10.25 6.02
N VAL A 61 15.40 9.40 5.02
CA VAL A 61 16.70 8.73 4.81
C VAL A 61 17.82 9.76 4.59
N PHE A 62 17.56 10.84 3.86
CA PHE A 62 18.55 11.92 3.66
C PHE A 62 18.69 12.86 4.87
N SER A 63 17.72 12.85 5.79
CA SER A 63 17.66 13.78 6.91
C SER A 63 18.10 13.17 8.25
N ARG A 64 18.36 11.85 8.32
CA ARG A 64 18.61 11.14 9.58
C ARG A 64 19.69 10.06 9.44
N PRO A 65 20.38 9.71 10.55
CA PRO A 65 21.35 8.62 10.55
C PRO A 65 20.73 7.29 10.13
N PHE A 66 21.46 6.56 9.29
CA PHE A 66 21.08 5.24 8.81
C PHE A 66 21.49 4.16 9.81
N TYR A 67 20.68 3.11 9.97
CA TYR A 67 20.98 1.96 10.83
C TYR A 67 20.47 0.66 10.17
N PRO A 68 21.05 -0.53 10.48
CA PRO A 68 20.81 -1.74 9.69
C PRO A 68 19.34 -2.19 9.57
N ALA A 69 18.55 -2.07 10.63
CA ALA A 69 17.13 -2.42 10.61
C ALA A 69 16.29 -1.51 9.69
N LEU A 70 16.78 -0.31 9.38
CA LEU A 70 16.16 0.59 8.40
C LEU A 70 16.20 0.03 6.98
N THR A 71 17.21 -0.77 6.63
CA THR A 71 17.30 -1.43 5.32
C THR A 71 16.09 -2.35 5.09
N GLY A 72 15.77 -3.19 6.08
CA GLY A 72 14.62 -4.10 6.00
C GLY A 72 13.31 -3.34 5.84
N HIS A 73 13.16 -2.24 6.58
CA HIS A 73 12.00 -1.35 6.45
C HIS A 73 11.84 -0.77 5.04
N ILE A 74 12.91 -0.21 4.48
CA ILE A 74 12.90 0.41 3.13
C ILE A 74 12.60 -0.63 2.06
N VAL A 75 13.22 -1.80 2.12
CA VAL A 75 12.98 -2.89 1.15
C VAL A 75 11.50 -3.30 1.16
N MET A 76 10.92 -3.50 2.34
CA MET A 76 9.51 -3.84 2.48
C MET A 76 8.59 -2.74 1.95
N MET A 77 8.92 -1.46 2.19
CA MET A 77 8.17 -0.33 1.62
C MET A 77 8.19 -0.34 0.08
N VAL A 78 9.35 -0.55 -0.53
CA VAL A 78 9.48 -0.58 -1.99
C VAL A 78 8.69 -1.76 -2.58
N LEU A 79 8.73 -2.93 -1.94
CA LEU A 79 7.94 -4.09 -2.35
C LEU A 79 6.42 -3.83 -2.25
N ALA A 80 5.97 -3.17 -1.19
CA ALA A 80 4.57 -2.77 -1.04
C ALA A 80 4.11 -1.84 -2.17
N VAL A 81 4.90 -0.79 -2.45
CA VAL A 81 4.64 0.19 -3.52
C VAL A 81 4.63 -0.50 -4.89
N ALA A 82 5.62 -1.34 -5.18
CA ALA A 82 5.72 -2.07 -6.44
C ALA A 82 4.50 -2.99 -6.65
N THR A 83 4.11 -3.74 -5.62
CA THR A 83 2.95 -4.65 -5.66
C THR A 83 1.67 -3.90 -5.99
N ALA A 84 1.41 -2.78 -5.29
CA ALA A 84 0.22 -1.98 -5.49
C ALA A 84 0.19 -1.31 -6.88
N HIS A 85 1.33 -0.78 -7.35
CA HIS A 85 1.46 -0.16 -8.68
C HIS A 85 1.28 -1.16 -9.82
N VAL A 86 1.86 -2.35 -9.70
CA VAL A 86 1.71 -3.42 -10.70
C VAL A 86 0.25 -3.80 -10.83
N ALA A 87 -0.44 -4.06 -9.71
CA ALA A 87 -1.86 -4.40 -9.73
C ALA A 87 -2.73 -3.26 -10.30
N SER A 88 -2.47 -2.02 -9.89
CA SER A 88 -3.16 -0.83 -10.39
C SER A 88 -2.95 -0.64 -11.89
N THR A 89 -1.71 -0.80 -12.37
CA THR A 89 -1.38 -0.66 -13.79
C THR A 89 -2.01 -1.76 -14.63
N ILE A 90 -1.97 -3.01 -14.17
CA ILE A 90 -2.63 -4.13 -14.84
C ILE A 90 -4.14 -3.89 -14.91
N ASN A 91 -4.81 -3.62 -13.79
CA ASN A 91 -6.27 -3.40 -13.79
C ASN A 91 -6.68 -2.14 -14.57
N ARG A 92 -5.82 -1.11 -14.66
CA ARG A 92 -6.08 0.08 -15.48
C ARG A 92 -5.99 -0.20 -16.98
N ARG A 93 -5.05 -1.06 -17.39
CA ARG A 93 -4.80 -1.39 -18.81
C ARG A 93 -5.73 -2.48 -19.35
N ARG A 94 -6.34 -3.29 -18.49
CA ARG A 94 -7.30 -4.33 -18.92
C ARG A 94 -8.62 -3.73 -19.46
N PRO A 95 -9.22 -4.34 -20.48
CA PRO A 95 -10.57 -4.00 -20.90
C PRO A 95 -11.57 -4.24 -19.75
N PRO A 96 -12.73 -3.56 -19.74
CA PRO A 96 -13.69 -3.64 -18.63
C PRO A 96 -14.05 -5.06 -18.21
N GLU A 97 -14.25 -5.99 -19.16
CA GLU A 97 -14.63 -7.38 -18.84
C GLU A 97 -13.52 -8.19 -18.15
N ARG A 98 -12.25 -7.79 -18.26
CA ARG A 98 -11.09 -8.55 -17.75
C ARG A 98 -10.51 -8.01 -16.44
N LYS A 99 -11.05 -6.92 -15.91
CA LYS A 99 -10.62 -6.36 -14.62
C LYS A 99 -10.95 -7.34 -13.50
N SER A 100 -10.00 -7.55 -12.59
CA SER A 100 -10.08 -8.65 -11.63
C SER A 100 -10.07 -8.14 -10.20
N TRP A 101 -11.12 -8.49 -9.45
CA TRP A 101 -11.16 -8.34 -8.00
C TRP A 101 -10.11 -9.21 -7.30
N GLY A 102 -9.85 -10.41 -7.82
CA GLY A 102 -8.85 -11.33 -7.25
C GLY A 102 -7.44 -10.74 -7.30
N LEU A 103 -7.06 -10.11 -8.43
CA LEU A 103 -5.78 -9.42 -8.54
C LEU A 103 -5.67 -8.26 -7.54
N GLN A 104 -6.72 -7.44 -7.43
CA GLN A 104 -6.73 -6.31 -6.50
C GLN A 104 -6.65 -6.76 -5.04
N LEU A 105 -7.42 -7.78 -4.66
CA LEU A 105 -7.41 -8.36 -3.32
C LEU A 105 -6.05 -8.94 -2.97
N GLY A 106 -5.51 -9.80 -3.84
CA GLY A 106 -4.20 -10.43 -3.62
C GLY A 106 -3.08 -9.41 -3.48
N ALA A 107 -3.08 -8.38 -4.35
CA ALA A 107 -2.09 -7.31 -4.27
C ALA A 107 -2.25 -6.45 -3.01
N ALA A 108 -3.48 -6.16 -2.57
CA ALA A 108 -3.73 -5.42 -1.34
C ALA A 108 -3.24 -6.18 -0.11
N LEU A 109 -3.54 -7.48 -0.01
CA LEU A 109 -3.09 -8.34 1.09
C LEU A 109 -1.57 -8.47 1.11
N LEU A 110 -0.95 -8.66 -0.05
CA LEU A 110 0.51 -8.75 -0.17
C LEU A 110 1.20 -7.42 0.17
N ALA A 111 0.65 -6.28 -0.27
CA ALA A 111 1.15 -4.96 0.12
C ALA A 111 1.01 -4.72 1.62
N LEU A 112 -0.14 -5.07 2.23
CA LEU A 112 -0.35 -4.98 3.68
C LEU A 112 0.64 -5.85 4.45
N PHE A 113 0.91 -7.07 3.98
CA PHE A 113 1.93 -7.95 4.54
C PHE A 113 3.30 -7.27 4.56
N PHE A 114 3.72 -6.66 3.45
CA PHE A 114 4.98 -5.93 3.39
C PHE A 114 5.00 -4.69 4.30
N ILE A 115 3.91 -3.91 4.35
CA ILE A 115 3.81 -2.74 5.25
C ILE A 115 3.98 -3.17 6.70
N VAL A 116 3.26 -4.20 7.14
CA VAL A 116 3.35 -4.74 8.50
C VAL A 116 4.76 -5.27 8.77
N GLY A 117 5.32 -6.07 7.87
CA GLY A 117 6.69 -6.59 7.97
C GLY A 117 7.72 -5.48 8.11
N GLY A 118 7.59 -4.39 7.33
CA GLY A 118 8.45 -3.22 7.42
C GLY A 118 8.36 -2.52 8.78
N ILE A 119 7.16 -2.40 9.36
CA ILE A 119 6.96 -1.81 10.70
C ILE A 119 7.62 -2.67 11.79
N LEU A 120 7.43 -3.99 11.71
CA LEU A 120 8.00 -4.92 12.68
C LEU A 120 9.54 -4.98 12.59
N ALA A 121 10.12 -4.81 11.40
CA ALA A 121 11.57 -4.79 11.19
C ALA A 121 12.28 -3.68 11.99
N ILE A 122 11.59 -2.58 12.30
CA ILE A 122 12.13 -1.47 13.12
C ILE A 122 11.69 -1.54 14.59
N GLY A 123 11.12 -2.67 15.01
CA GLY A 123 10.69 -2.91 16.40
C GLY A 123 9.59 -1.98 16.90
N ARG A 124 8.80 -1.40 15.98
CA ARG A 124 7.72 -0.48 16.33
C ARG A 124 6.39 -1.22 16.41
N PRO A 125 5.51 -0.85 17.38
CA PRO A 125 4.16 -1.38 17.40
C PRO A 125 3.36 -0.85 16.21
N ILE A 126 2.39 -1.67 15.80
CA ILE A 126 1.47 -1.35 14.69
C ILE A 126 0.43 -0.31 15.16
N LEU A 127 0.05 -0.37 16.45
CA LEU A 127 -0.90 0.52 17.14
C LEU A 127 -0.21 1.27 18.28
#